data_AF-A0A1J3K5K0-F1
#
_entry.id   AF-A0A1J3K5K0-F1
#
_cell.length_a   1.000
_cell.length_b   1.000
_cell.length_c   1.000
_cell.angle_alpha   90.00
_cell.angle_beta   90.00
_cell.angle_gamma   90.00
#
_symmetry.space_group_name_H-M   'P 1'
#
loop_
_entity.id
_entity.type
_entity.pdbx_description
1 polymer ?
#
loop_
_entity_poly.entity_id
_entity_poly.type
_entity_poly.pdbx_seq_one_letter_code
_entity_poly.pdbx_strand_id
1 'polypeptide(L)'
;FTLVNNGKISLLLRSFLFCRFDVCFLLTNHRSCSDLRSNMSDASAPMAIKEVLTVVQRFQELFDQTRYKEAAELAAESPQWILRTPDTIVKFRNVHVQAGQTAPLLQYFATLLTKGKLNANESLELAFLVVNQNKKNLLENWLEEDKLECSDELGDLVKTVDNDLALKIYIKAGTTPDVVKAFAERKEFGKIPIYSRQAPPPQQHQVFVNFRGEQLRNNFVSHLVEALRRNEINVFIDNQELRGEDISILLKRIEDSRIALVVFSTRYTESRWCLREAAKIKDCVEQGTLKVLPIFYKVTTSNVKQLKGEFGDHFRDREWEYRFDKPKVERWKEALAFISGKLGLTFDERSPESDFIELIVKEVLKLLASIDCTN
;
A
#
# COMPACT_ATOMS: atom_id res chain seq x y z
N PHE A 1 13.17 52.36 -12.98
CA PHE A 1 13.97 51.59 -13.96
C PHE A 1 13.40 50.20 -14.06
N THR A 2 13.26 49.77 -15.30
CA THR A 2 12.46 48.67 -15.85
C THR A 2 13.23 47.35 -15.86
N LEU A 3 12.51 46.24 -16.11
CA LEU A 3 12.93 44.89 -16.57
C LEU A 3 13.30 43.86 -15.50
N VAL A 4 13.00 42.56 -15.60
CA VAL A 4 11.92 41.73 -16.17
C VAL A 4 12.37 40.26 -15.96
N ASN A 5 11.43 39.39 -15.58
CA ASN A 5 11.39 37.93 -15.74
C ASN A 5 12.25 36.95 -14.92
N ASN A 6 11.52 35.87 -14.54
CA ASN A 6 11.92 34.50 -14.23
C ASN A 6 12.22 34.13 -12.76
N GLY A 7 11.18 34.16 -11.92
CA GLY A 7 11.10 33.42 -10.66
C GLY A 7 10.42 32.05 -10.82
N LYS A 8 11.01 31.14 -11.62
CA LYS A 8 10.81 29.70 -11.47
C LYS A 8 11.90 29.22 -10.52
N ILE A 9 11.51 28.69 -9.35
CA ILE A 9 12.17 27.65 -8.51
C ILE A 9 11.53 27.80 -7.12
N SER A 10 10.54 26.96 -6.81
CA SER A 10 10.12 26.61 -5.43
C SER A 10 9.03 25.53 -5.50
N LEU A 11 9.33 24.41 -6.15
CA LEU A 11 8.45 23.23 -6.24
C LEU A 11 9.36 22.03 -6.43
N LEU A 12 10.01 21.55 -5.35
CA LEU A 12 10.71 20.24 -5.35
C LEU A 12 11.19 19.75 -3.96
N LEU A 13 10.61 20.23 -2.84
CA LEU A 13 11.15 19.89 -1.51
C LEU A 13 10.10 19.60 -0.43
N ARG A 14 9.02 18.88 -0.78
CA ARG A 14 8.03 18.38 0.19
C ARG A 14 7.64 16.90 0.08
N SER A 15 8.37 16.09 -0.70
CA SER A 15 8.00 14.67 -0.93
C SER A 15 9.03 13.64 -0.44
N PHE A 16 10.05 14.03 0.30
CA PHE A 16 11.04 13.10 0.87
C PHE A 16 10.99 13.14 2.39
N LEU A 17 9.94 12.57 2.98
CA LEU A 17 10.01 11.95 4.30
C LEU A 17 8.77 11.08 4.41
N PHE A 18 8.93 9.77 4.25
CA PHE A 18 8.15 8.69 4.85
C PHE A 18 8.38 7.42 4.02
N CYS A 19 9.27 6.54 4.50
CA CYS A 19 9.02 5.10 4.43
C CYS A 19 10.04 4.32 5.28
N ARG A 20 9.50 3.33 5.99
CA ARG A 20 10.12 2.13 6.58
C ARG A 20 10.93 2.26 7.87
N PHE A 21 10.35 1.76 8.96
CA PHE A 21 10.98 0.80 9.86
C PHE A 21 9.92 -0.16 10.45
N ASP A 22 10.04 -1.43 10.10
CA ASP A 22 9.46 -2.57 10.83
C ASP A 22 10.55 -3.15 11.73
N VAL A 23 10.29 -3.24 13.04
CA VAL A 23 10.85 -4.29 13.92
C VAL A 23 9.81 -4.56 15.00
N CYS A 24 9.15 -5.71 14.91
CA CYS A 24 8.31 -6.23 15.98
C CYS A 24 9.12 -7.19 16.88
N PHE A 25 8.69 -7.27 18.14
CA PHE A 25 8.97 -8.32 19.13
C PHE A 25 10.24 -8.23 20.00
N LEU A 26 10.06 -7.77 21.24
CA LEU A 26 10.42 -8.54 22.45
C LEU A 26 9.66 -8.03 23.69
N LEU A 27 8.90 -8.97 24.27
CA LEU A 27 8.55 -9.13 25.70
C LEU A 27 7.25 -8.54 26.26
N THR A 28 6.30 -9.45 26.46
CA THR A 28 5.31 -9.46 27.53
C THR A 28 5.94 -9.65 28.92
N ASN A 29 5.49 -8.82 29.86
CA ASN A 29 5.36 -9.00 31.32
C ASN A 29 6.58 -9.37 32.23
N HIS A 30 6.83 -8.43 33.15
CA HIS A 30 7.38 -8.55 34.52
C HIS A 30 8.77 -9.18 34.73
N ARG A 31 9.78 -8.32 34.94
CA ARG A 31 10.54 -8.18 36.22
C ARG A 31 11.69 -7.17 36.07
N SER A 32 11.79 -6.31 37.09
CA SER A 32 12.94 -5.52 37.55
C SER A 32 13.77 -4.72 36.53
N CYS A 33 13.65 -3.42 36.66
CA CYS A 33 14.59 -2.40 36.18
C CYS A 33 15.94 -2.55 36.92
N SER A 34 16.94 -3.09 36.24
CA SER A 34 18.39 -2.86 36.45
C SER A 34 19.14 -3.73 35.44
N ASP A 35 20.11 -3.14 34.73
CA ASP A 35 21.02 -3.78 33.77
C ASP A 35 20.62 -3.73 32.29
N LEU A 36 20.53 -2.51 31.76
CA LEU A 36 20.69 -2.24 30.32
C LEU A 36 21.55 -0.98 30.16
N ARG A 37 22.85 -1.12 30.43
CA ARG A 37 23.88 -0.13 30.05
C ARG A 37 25.14 -0.82 29.55
N SER A 38 25.04 -1.40 28.36
CA SER A 38 26.15 -1.51 27.39
C SER A 38 25.66 -2.26 26.16
N ASN A 39 25.83 -1.64 24.98
CA ASN A 39 25.61 -2.16 23.63
C ASN A 39 24.21 -1.98 23.02
N MET A 40 23.85 -0.72 22.76
CA MET A 40 23.02 -0.34 21.62
C MET A 40 23.70 0.87 20.95
N SER A 41 24.47 0.62 19.91
CA SER A 41 24.96 1.65 18.99
C SER A 41 24.25 1.45 17.65
N ASP A 42 23.46 2.47 17.29
CA ASP A 42 23.10 2.92 15.95
C ASP A 42 22.26 2.03 15.04
N ALA A 43 20.94 2.25 15.05
CA ALA A 43 20.09 2.33 13.84
C ALA A 43 18.63 2.71 14.17
N SER A 44 18.33 3.93 14.60
CA SER A 44 16.94 4.48 14.58
C SER A 44 16.84 5.99 14.89
N ALA A 45 17.81 6.80 14.46
CA ALA A 45 17.64 8.25 14.46
C ALA A 45 16.95 8.70 13.14
N PRO A 46 16.00 9.65 13.17
CA PRO A 46 15.51 10.28 11.96
C PRO A 46 16.69 10.95 11.22
N MET A 47 16.93 10.53 9.98
CA MET A 47 18.02 11.06 9.16
C MET A 47 17.76 12.53 8.86
N ALA A 48 18.79 13.36 8.98
CA ALA A 48 18.63 14.78 8.73
C ALA A 48 18.26 15.02 7.26
N ILE A 49 17.29 15.91 6.99
CA ILE A 49 16.87 16.29 5.61
C ILE A 49 18.10 16.68 4.76
N LYS A 50 19.11 17.28 5.39
CA LYS A 50 20.37 17.66 4.75
C LYS A 50 21.15 16.44 4.22
N GLU A 51 21.18 15.33 4.95
CA GLU A 51 21.88 14.11 4.54
C GLU A 51 21.17 13.42 3.37
N VAL A 52 19.84 13.30 3.42
CA VAL A 52 19.03 12.77 2.31
C VAL A 52 19.25 13.59 1.03
N LEU A 53 19.19 14.92 1.14
CA LEU A 53 19.41 15.81 0.00
C LEU A 53 20.82 15.65 -0.56
N THR A 54 21.83 15.51 0.31
CA THR A 54 23.24 15.37 -0.10
C THR A 54 23.47 14.06 -0.88
N VAL A 55 22.88 12.95 -0.41
CA VAL A 55 23.01 11.65 -1.09
C VAL A 55 22.32 11.65 -2.45
N VAL A 56 21.12 12.25 -2.55
CA VAL A 56 20.39 12.37 -3.83
C VAL A 56 21.12 13.28 -4.81
N GLN A 57 21.68 14.41 -4.35
CA GLN A 57 22.49 15.29 -5.18
C GLN A 57 23.74 14.58 -5.70
N ARG A 58 24.44 13.84 -4.83
CA ARG A 58 25.62 13.08 -5.24
C ARG A 58 25.30 12.00 -6.26
N PHE A 59 24.16 11.33 -6.11
CA PHE A 59 23.68 10.37 -7.08
C PHE A 59 23.41 11.01 -8.46
N GLN A 60 22.79 12.19 -8.49
CA GLN A 60 22.57 12.94 -9.73
C GLN A 60 23.88 13.35 -10.39
N GLU A 61 24.85 13.86 -9.62
CA GLU A 61 26.19 14.21 -10.14
C GLU A 61 26.89 13.01 -10.80
N LEU A 62 26.82 11.83 -10.17
CA LEU A 62 27.41 10.61 -10.73
C LEU A 62 26.71 10.18 -12.02
N PHE A 63 25.39 10.34 -12.09
CA PHE A 63 24.61 10.08 -13.30
C PHE A 63 24.97 11.04 -14.44
N ASP A 64 25.07 12.34 -14.16
CA ASP A 64 25.44 13.37 -15.14
C ASP A 64 26.87 13.16 -15.66
N GLN A 65 27.76 12.63 -14.81
CA GLN A 65 29.13 12.25 -15.18
C GLN A 65 29.22 10.89 -15.89
N THR A 66 28.11 10.21 -16.17
CA THR A 66 28.06 8.85 -16.76
C THR A 66 28.75 7.76 -15.94
N ARG A 67 28.95 7.99 -14.63
CA ARG A 67 29.62 7.07 -13.70
C ARG A 67 28.61 6.10 -13.07
N TYR A 68 27.96 5.30 -13.93
CA TYR A 68 26.83 4.45 -13.53
C TYR A 68 27.18 3.38 -12.49
N LYS A 69 28.41 2.85 -12.51
CA LYS A 69 28.87 1.88 -11.51
C LYS A 69 28.87 2.47 -10.09
N GLU A 70 29.45 3.65 -9.96
CA GLU A 70 29.56 4.34 -8.66
C GLU A 70 28.19 4.83 -8.19
N ALA A 71 27.32 5.22 -9.13
CA ALA A 71 25.94 5.56 -8.80
C ALA A 71 25.16 4.35 -8.26
N ALA A 72 25.41 3.15 -8.79
CA ALA A 72 24.83 1.91 -8.28
C ALA A 72 25.38 1.52 -6.90
N GLU A 73 26.69 1.68 -6.68
CA GLU A 73 27.32 1.45 -5.37
C GLU A 73 26.76 2.43 -4.32
N LEU A 74 26.63 3.71 -4.66
CA LEU A 74 26.01 4.71 -3.81
C LEU A 74 24.54 4.37 -3.49
N ALA A 75 23.79 3.85 -4.46
CA ALA A 75 22.42 3.42 -4.23
C ALA A 75 22.34 2.21 -3.28
N ALA A 76 23.23 1.24 -3.45
CA ALA A 76 23.34 0.05 -2.60
C ALA A 76 23.67 0.40 -1.13
N GLU A 77 24.59 1.35 -0.94
CA GLU A 77 25.10 1.79 0.36
C GLU A 77 24.33 2.97 0.96
N SER A 78 23.32 3.48 0.24
CA SER A 78 22.56 4.63 0.70
C SER A 78 21.92 4.35 2.06
N PRO A 79 21.98 5.30 3.01
CA PRO A 79 21.35 5.16 4.31
C PRO A 79 19.86 4.82 4.16
N GLN A 80 19.37 3.80 4.87
CA GLN A 80 17.99 3.30 4.77
C GLN A 80 17.55 2.92 3.34
N TRP A 81 18.51 2.71 2.42
CA TRP A 81 18.25 2.37 1.03
C TRP A 81 17.39 3.40 0.27
N ILE A 82 17.48 4.69 0.63
CA ILE A 82 16.66 5.78 0.05
C ILE A 82 16.73 5.90 -1.48
N LEU A 83 17.81 5.39 -2.09
CA LEU A 83 17.99 5.40 -3.54
C LEU A 83 17.49 4.13 -4.22
N ARG A 84 17.13 3.07 -3.49
CA ARG A 84 16.65 1.79 -4.03
C ARG A 84 15.14 1.82 -4.29
N THR A 85 14.73 2.70 -5.21
CA THR A 85 13.33 2.94 -5.58
C THR A 85 13.06 2.56 -7.03
N PRO A 86 11.78 2.36 -7.42
CA PRO A 86 11.40 2.16 -8.82
C PRO A 86 11.90 3.28 -9.75
N ASP A 87 11.90 4.53 -9.28
CA ASP A 87 12.40 5.68 -10.06
C ASP A 87 13.89 5.53 -10.41
N THR A 88 14.70 5.02 -9.48
CA THR A 88 16.12 4.74 -9.73
C THR A 88 16.30 3.67 -10.79
N ILE A 89 15.51 2.59 -10.73
CA ILE A 89 15.52 1.53 -11.75
C ILE A 89 15.17 2.12 -13.13
N VAL A 90 14.13 2.95 -13.22
CA VAL A 90 13.72 3.62 -14.46
C VAL A 90 14.82 4.53 -14.99
N LYS A 91 15.54 5.25 -14.12
CA LYS A 91 16.70 6.06 -14.53
C LYS A 91 17.78 5.20 -15.18
N PHE A 92 18.18 4.09 -14.57
CA PHE A 92 19.16 3.17 -15.15
C PHE A 92 18.67 2.52 -16.44
N ARG A 93 17.37 2.23 -16.55
CA ARG A 93 16.74 1.63 -17.74
C ARG A 93 16.74 2.58 -18.95
N ASN A 94 16.56 3.87 -18.73
CA ASN A 94 16.45 4.88 -19.79
C ASN A 94 17.81 5.36 -20.32
N VAL A 95 18.93 4.92 -19.73
CA VAL A 95 20.26 5.28 -20.23
C VAL A 95 20.51 4.64 -21.59
N HIS A 96 20.82 5.47 -22.59
CA HIS A 96 21.19 5.00 -23.92
C HIS A 96 22.59 4.35 -23.89
N VAL A 97 22.70 3.11 -24.37
CA VAL A 97 23.94 2.32 -24.30
C VAL A 97 24.64 2.34 -25.66
N GLN A 98 25.92 2.71 -25.69
CA GLN A 98 26.76 2.60 -26.88
C GLN A 98 27.18 1.14 -27.12
N ALA A 99 27.30 0.73 -28.38
CA ALA A 99 27.61 -0.66 -28.74
C ALA A 99 28.92 -1.14 -28.08
N GLY A 100 28.82 -2.22 -27.28
CA GLY A 100 29.96 -2.82 -26.56
C GLY A 100 30.06 -2.49 -25.08
N GLN A 101 29.26 -1.56 -24.54
CA GLN A 101 29.19 -1.29 -23.11
C GLN A 101 28.14 -2.17 -22.40
N THR A 102 28.42 -2.57 -21.16
CA THR A 102 27.43 -3.27 -20.31
C THR A 102 26.27 -2.32 -20.02
N ALA A 103 25.04 -2.79 -20.18
CA ALA A 103 23.85 -1.99 -19.89
C ALA A 103 23.88 -1.49 -18.43
N PRO A 104 23.75 -0.17 -18.17
CA PRO A 104 23.81 0.40 -16.83
C PRO A 104 22.83 -0.24 -15.84
N LEU A 105 21.66 -0.65 -16.32
CA LEU A 105 20.67 -1.38 -15.52
C LEU A 105 21.18 -2.75 -15.03
N LEU A 106 21.87 -3.50 -15.87
CA LEU A 106 22.48 -4.78 -15.46
C LEU A 106 23.63 -4.56 -14.49
N GLN A 107 24.39 -3.48 -14.67
CA GLN A 107 25.45 -3.11 -13.74
C GLN A 107 24.89 -2.72 -12.36
N TYR A 108 23.75 -2.04 -12.33
CA TYR A 108 23.03 -1.73 -11.10
C TYR A 108 22.65 -3.00 -10.34
N PHE A 109 21.95 -3.94 -10.98
CA PHE A 109 21.56 -5.19 -10.34
C PHE A 109 22.74 -6.06 -9.93
N ALA A 110 23.79 -6.15 -10.76
CA ALA A 110 25.00 -6.87 -10.40
C ALA A 110 25.62 -6.31 -9.12
N THR A 111 25.70 -4.98 -8.99
CA THR A 111 26.21 -4.32 -7.79
C THR A 111 25.36 -4.65 -6.57
N LEU A 112 24.03 -4.54 -6.68
CA LEU A 112 23.13 -4.88 -5.57
C LEU A 112 23.24 -6.33 -5.13
N LEU A 113 23.28 -7.28 -6.07
CA LEU A 113 23.42 -8.71 -5.78
C LEU A 113 24.75 -9.07 -5.09
N THR A 114 25.79 -8.25 -5.27
CA THR A 114 27.04 -8.40 -4.50
C THR A 114 26.97 -7.81 -3.10
N LYS A 115 26.08 -6.83 -2.88
CA LYS A 115 25.97 -6.08 -1.62
C LYS A 115 24.90 -6.65 -0.68
N GLY A 116 23.87 -7.31 -1.21
CA GLY A 116 22.83 -7.94 -0.39
C GLY A 116 21.60 -8.40 -1.16
N LYS A 117 20.49 -8.53 -0.42
CA LYS A 117 19.19 -8.97 -0.93
C LYS A 117 18.48 -7.85 -1.69
N LEU A 118 17.93 -8.17 -2.85
CA LEU A 118 17.09 -7.28 -3.66
C LEU A 118 15.73 -7.07 -3.00
N ASN A 119 15.14 -5.90 -3.18
CA ASN A 119 13.77 -5.66 -2.76
C ASN A 119 12.76 -6.20 -3.80
N ALA A 120 11.46 -6.17 -3.50
CA ALA A 120 10.41 -6.74 -4.35
C ALA A 120 10.42 -6.14 -5.78
N ASN A 121 10.53 -4.81 -5.89
CA ASN A 121 10.55 -4.12 -7.19
C ASN A 121 11.81 -4.49 -8.01
N GLU A 122 12.96 -4.53 -7.35
CA GLU A 122 14.24 -4.91 -7.98
C GLU A 122 14.26 -6.37 -8.39
N SER A 123 13.69 -7.26 -7.56
CA SER A 123 13.58 -8.69 -7.83
C SER A 123 12.71 -8.95 -9.05
N LEU A 124 11.57 -8.24 -9.16
CA LEU A 124 10.65 -8.33 -10.29
C LEU A 124 11.29 -7.83 -11.59
N GLU A 125 11.93 -6.66 -11.58
CA GLU A 125 12.58 -6.09 -12.77
C GLU A 125 13.77 -6.92 -13.24
N LEU A 126 14.61 -7.40 -12.31
CA LEU A 126 15.70 -8.31 -12.66
C LEU A 126 15.15 -9.63 -13.24
N ALA A 127 14.09 -10.19 -12.64
CA ALA A 127 13.45 -11.39 -13.15
C ALA A 127 12.90 -11.19 -14.56
N PHE A 128 12.28 -10.05 -14.84
CA PHE A 128 11.78 -9.72 -16.18
C PHE A 128 12.90 -9.74 -17.23
N LEU A 129 14.06 -9.16 -16.92
CA LEU A 129 15.22 -9.16 -17.81
C LEU A 129 15.75 -10.57 -18.08
N VAL A 130 15.79 -11.41 -17.06
CA VAL A 130 16.35 -12.77 -17.12
C VAL A 130 15.41 -13.76 -17.78
N VAL A 131 14.10 -13.65 -17.50
CA VAL A 131 13.03 -14.42 -18.13
C VAL A 131 13.00 -14.17 -19.64
N ASN A 132 13.03 -12.91 -20.07
CA ASN A 132 13.05 -12.57 -21.50
C ASN A 132 14.32 -13.03 -22.24
N GLN A 133 15.42 -13.23 -21.50
CA GLN A 133 16.68 -13.77 -22.03
C GLN A 133 16.75 -15.30 -21.94
N ASN A 134 15.68 -15.97 -21.50
CA ASN A 134 15.64 -17.42 -21.28
C ASN A 134 16.73 -17.94 -20.32
N LYS A 135 17.13 -17.12 -19.34
CA LYS A 135 18.21 -17.42 -18.36
C LYS A 135 17.65 -17.81 -16.99
N LYS A 136 16.54 -18.56 -16.95
CA LYS A 136 15.81 -18.88 -15.72
C LYS A 136 16.66 -19.53 -14.61
N ASN A 137 17.70 -20.29 -14.96
CA ASN A 137 18.62 -20.92 -14.01
C ASN A 137 19.30 -19.91 -13.07
N LEU A 138 19.46 -18.65 -13.49
CA LEU A 138 19.98 -17.59 -12.61
C LEU A 138 18.99 -17.24 -11.49
N LEU A 139 17.68 -17.26 -11.78
CA LEU A 139 16.65 -17.00 -10.79
C LEU A 139 16.58 -18.11 -9.74
N GLU A 140 16.77 -19.37 -10.16
CA GLU A 140 16.86 -20.50 -9.24
C GLU A 140 18.01 -20.31 -8.25
N ASN A 141 19.21 -20.02 -8.76
CA ASN A 141 20.39 -19.79 -7.93
C ASN A 141 20.19 -18.61 -6.96
N TRP A 142 19.65 -17.47 -7.43
CA TRP A 142 19.43 -16.32 -6.54
C TRP A 142 18.31 -16.56 -5.53
N LEU A 143 17.31 -17.38 -5.87
CA LEU A 143 16.26 -17.78 -4.94
C LEU A 143 16.82 -18.70 -3.84
N GLU A 144 17.73 -19.60 -4.18
CA GLU A 144 18.42 -20.49 -3.22
C GLU A 144 19.37 -19.71 -2.31
N GLU A 145 20.09 -18.72 -2.86
CA GLU A 145 20.99 -17.83 -2.11
C GLU A 145 20.26 -16.74 -1.29
N ASP A 146 18.92 -16.76 -1.25
CA ASP A 146 18.07 -15.75 -0.59
C ASP A 146 18.36 -14.30 -1.03
N LYS A 147 18.76 -14.12 -2.29
CA LYS A 147 19.10 -12.80 -2.87
C LYS A 147 17.90 -12.05 -3.43
N LEU A 148 16.76 -12.71 -3.59
CA LEU A 148 15.53 -12.11 -4.12
C LEU A 148 14.48 -11.99 -3.01
N GLU A 149 13.75 -10.88 -2.99
CA GLU A 149 12.51 -10.75 -2.22
C GLU A 149 11.36 -11.36 -3.04
N CYS A 150 10.69 -12.36 -2.48
CA CYS A 150 9.58 -13.05 -3.13
C CYS A 150 8.29 -12.24 -3.01
N SER A 151 7.56 -12.09 -4.11
CA SER A 151 6.23 -11.47 -4.16
C SER A 151 5.32 -12.22 -5.13
N ASP A 152 4.03 -11.87 -5.11
CA ASP A 152 3.02 -12.47 -5.97
C ASP A 152 3.28 -12.15 -7.45
N GLU A 153 3.65 -10.89 -7.73
CA GLU A 153 3.97 -10.43 -9.09
C GLU A 153 5.19 -11.17 -9.65
N LEU A 154 6.19 -11.45 -8.80
CA LEU A 154 7.36 -12.23 -9.19
C LEU A 154 6.98 -13.68 -9.49
N GLY A 155 6.13 -14.28 -8.66
CA GLY A 155 5.61 -15.63 -8.88
C GLY A 155 4.83 -15.74 -10.20
N ASP A 156 3.93 -14.79 -10.47
CA ASP A 156 3.13 -14.72 -11.68
C ASP A 156 3.98 -14.58 -12.94
N LEU A 157 5.01 -13.73 -12.89
CA LEU A 157 5.96 -13.58 -13.99
C LEU A 157 6.72 -14.90 -14.26
N VAL A 158 7.25 -15.53 -13.21
CA VAL A 158 8.03 -16.77 -13.35
C VAL A 158 7.15 -17.94 -13.79
N LYS A 159 5.87 -17.96 -13.40
CA LYS A 159 4.91 -18.98 -13.81
C LYS A 159 4.75 -19.08 -15.33
N THR A 160 4.97 -17.99 -16.07
CA THR A 160 4.94 -18.00 -17.54
C THR A 160 6.03 -18.88 -18.16
N VAL A 161 7.10 -19.18 -17.41
CA VAL A 161 8.25 -19.97 -17.87
C VAL A 161 8.42 -21.27 -17.09
N ASP A 162 8.18 -21.25 -15.78
CA ASP A 162 8.42 -22.37 -14.89
C ASP A 162 7.44 -22.42 -13.72
N ASN A 163 6.55 -23.42 -13.76
CA ASN A 163 5.53 -23.62 -12.74
C ASN A 163 6.11 -24.13 -11.41
N ASP A 164 7.25 -24.83 -11.41
CA ASP A 164 7.91 -25.36 -10.19
C ASP A 164 8.60 -24.25 -9.43
N LEU A 165 9.32 -23.40 -10.15
CA LEU A 165 9.96 -22.25 -9.57
C LEU A 165 8.95 -21.23 -9.04
N ALA A 166 7.85 -20.99 -9.77
CA ALA A 166 6.77 -20.12 -9.32
C ALA A 166 6.15 -20.59 -8.00
N LEU A 167 5.89 -21.90 -7.84
CA LEU A 167 5.39 -22.46 -6.58
C LEU A 167 6.36 -22.22 -5.42
N LYS A 168 7.67 -22.38 -5.63
CA LYS A 168 8.68 -22.07 -4.60
C LYS A 168 8.65 -20.59 -4.20
N ILE A 169 8.44 -19.70 -5.18
CA ILE A 169 8.34 -18.25 -4.95
C ILE A 169 7.08 -17.93 -4.12
N TYR A 170 5.90 -18.44 -4.50
CA TYR A 170 4.65 -18.21 -3.73
C TYR A 170 4.76 -18.75 -2.30
N ILE A 171 5.37 -19.92 -2.11
CA ILE A 171 5.59 -20.49 -0.76
C ILE A 171 6.49 -19.56 0.06
N LYS A 172 7.58 -19.05 -0.52
CA LYS A 172 8.50 -18.10 0.14
C LYS A 172 7.85 -16.72 0.37
N ALA A 173 6.95 -16.29 -0.50
CA ALA A 173 6.18 -15.05 -0.35
C ALA A 173 5.10 -15.16 0.74
N GLY A 174 4.72 -16.39 1.13
CA GLY A 174 3.71 -16.64 2.15
C GLY A 174 2.28 -16.50 1.64
N THR A 175 2.04 -16.56 0.32
CA THR A 175 0.70 -16.37 -0.25
C THR A 175 -0.12 -17.65 -0.34
N THR A 176 -1.03 -17.78 0.63
CA THR A 176 -1.94 -18.92 0.71
C THR A 176 -2.80 -19.15 -0.53
N PRO A 177 -3.43 -18.13 -1.15
CA PRO A 177 -4.27 -18.34 -2.33
C PRO A 177 -3.52 -18.93 -3.52
N ASP A 178 -2.35 -18.37 -3.84
CA ASP A 178 -1.59 -18.75 -5.03
C ASP A 178 -0.87 -20.08 -4.86
N VAL A 179 -0.41 -20.41 -3.64
CA VAL A 179 0.11 -21.75 -3.33
C VAL A 179 -0.99 -22.81 -3.43
N VAL A 180 -2.20 -22.54 -2.90
CA VAL A 180 -3.33 -23.46 -3.00
C VAL A 180 -3.73 -23.66 -4.46
N LYS A 181 -3.82 -22.58 -5.24
CA LYS A 181 -4.10 -22.63 -6.67
C LYS A 181 -3.05 -23.44 -7.42
N ALA A 182 -1.77 -23.20 -7.15
CA ALA A 182 -0.67 -23.93 -7.77
C ALA A 182 -0.70 -25.43 -7.41
N PHE A 183 -0.96 -25.81 -6.15
CA PHE A 183 -1.13 -27.21 -5.78
C PHE A 183 -2.36 -27.86 -6.45
N ALA A 184 -3.46 -27.13 -6.57
CA ALA A 184 -4.67 -27.61 -7.23
C ALA A 184 -4.46 -27.85 -8.74
N GLU A 185 -3.79 -26.92 -9.44
CA GLU A 185 -3.41 -27.07 -10.85
C GLU A 185 -2.51 -28.28 -11.07
N ARG A 186 -1.66 -28.60 -10.08
CA ARG A 186 -0.78 -29.79 -10.07
C ARG A 186 -1.45 -31.08 -9.62
N LYS A 187 -2.72 -31.03 -9.21
CA LYS A 187 -3.47 -32.15 -8.60
C LYS A 187 -2.82 -32.69 -7.31
N GLU A 188 -2.02 -31.89 -6.62
CA GLU A 188 -1.35 -32.23 -5.36
C GLU A 188 -2.24 -31.92 -4.14
N PHE A 189 -3.51 -32.34 -4.18
CA PHE A 189 -4.51 -31.96 -3.17
C PHE A 189 -4.14 -32.35 -1.74
N GLY A 190 -3.35 -33.42 -1.56
CA GLY A 190 -2.88 -33.85 -0.24
C GLY A 190 -1.94 -32.87 0.46
N LYS A 191 -1.26 -31.99 -0.29
CA LYS A 191 -0.36 -30.97 0.27
C LYS A 191 -1.09 -29.72 0.72
N ILE A 192 -2.30 -29.47 0.19
CA ILE A 192 -3.10 -28.26 0.50
C ILE A 192 -3.42 -28.18 2.01
N PRO A 193 -4.01 -29.20 2.67
CA PRO A 193 -4.32 -29.11 4.09
C PRO A 193 -3.07 -28.97 4.98
N ILE A 194 -1.95 -29.54 4.56
CA ILE A 194 -0.67 -29.47 5.30
C ILE A 194 -0.12 -28.06 5.22
N TYR A 195 -0.06 -27.49 4.01
CA TYR A 195 0.40 -26.12 3.81
C TYR A 195 -0.54 -25.13 4.49
N SER A 196 -1.86 -25.25 4.35
CA SER A 196 -2.83 -24.35 4.99
C SER A 196 -2.75 -24.33 6.52
N ARG A 197 -2.21 -25.38 7.16
CA ARG A 197 -1.97 -25.42 8.62
C ARG A 197 -0.62 -24.79 9.03
N GLN A 198 0.35 -24.78 8.13
CA GLN A 198 1.71 -24.28 8.38
C GLN A 198 1.91 -22.85 7.89
N ALA A 199 1.17 -22.45 6.86
CA ALA A 199 1.17 -21.09 6.34
C ALA A 199 0.64 -20.14 7.42
N PRO A 200 1.22 -18.92 7.53
CA PRO A 200 0.57 -17.88 8.29
C PRO A 200 -0.86 -17.73 7.75
N PRO A 201 -1.88 -17.54 8.63
CA PRO A 201 -3.22 -17.28 8.16
C PRO A 201 -3.14 -16.15 7.12
N PRO A 202 -3.83 -16.26 5.97
CA PRO A 202 -3.84 -15.19 4.98
C PRO A 202 -4.13 -13.90 5.74
N GLN A 203 -3.33 -12.86 5.51
CA GLN A 203 -3.54 -11.56 6.13
C GLN A 203 -4.93 -11.08 5.71
N GLN A 204 -5.94 -11.44 6.48
CA GLN A 204 -7.31 -11.05 6.26
C GLN A 204 -7.33 -9.55 6.47
N HIS A 205 -7.84 -8.81 5.49
CA HIS A 205 -7.91 -7.37 5.64
C HIS A 205 -8.71 -7.07 6.90
N GLN A 206 -8.11 -6.36 7.83
CA GLN A 206 -8.80 -6.00 9.06
C GLN A 206 -9.68 -4.79 8.80
N VAL A 207 -9.22 -3.89 7.93
CA VAL A 207 -9.88 -2.62 7.63
C VAL A 207 -9.99 -2.39 6.13
N PHE A 208 -11.20 -2.12 5.66
CA PHE A 208 -11.49 -1.60 4.33
C PHE A 208 -11.66 -0.08 4.39
N VAL A 209 -10.89 0.69 3.63
CA VAL A 209 -11.00 2.15 3.57
C VAL A 209 -11.74 2.57 2.31
N ASN A 210 -12.94 3.08 2.51
CA ASN A 210 -13.86 3.54 1.46
C ASN A 210 -13.90 5.07 1.43
N PHE A 211 -13.49 5.67 0.31
CA PHE A 211 -13.39 7.11 0.17
C PHE A 211 -13.41 7.53 -1.30
N ARG A 212 -13.46 8.85 -1.55
CA ARG A 212 -13.34 9.41 -2.89
C ARG A 212 -12.46 10.65 -2.93
N GLY A 213 -11.70 10.77 -4.02
CA GLY A 213 -11.02 12.00 -4.45
C GLY A 213 -9.50 11.90 -4.38
N GLU A 214 -8.83 12.26 -5.47
CA GLU A 214 -7.36 12.24 -5.61
C GLU A 214 -6.67 13.10 -4.54
N GLN A 215 -7.20 14.29 -4.28
CA GLN A 215 -6.67 15.16 -3.23
C GLN A 215 -6.82 14.56 -1.83
N LEU A 216 -7.88 13.79 -1.59
CA LEU A 216 -8.08 13.12 -0.31
C LEU A 216 -7.15 11.91 -0.18
N ARG A 217 -6.92 11.19 -1.29
CA ARG A 217 -5.99 10.06 -1.43
C ARG A 217 -4.57 10.46 -1.05
N ASN A 218 -4.03 11.47 -1.73
CA ASN A 218 -2.62 11.86 -1.63
C ASN A 218 -2.29 12.70 -0.39
N ASN A 219 -3.30 13.03 0.42
CA ASN A 219 -3.14 13.78 1.67
C ASN A 219 -3.66 12.93 2.84
N PHE A 220 -4.81 13.31 3.42
CA PHE A 220 -5.41 12.69 4.59
C PHE A 220 -5.44 11.15 4.58
N VAL A 221 -5.91 10.52 3.49
CA VAL A 221 -6.04 9.05 3.44
C VAL A 221 -4.68 8.37 3.40
N SER A 222 -3.70 8.92 2.68
CA SER A 222 -2.34 8.35 2.68
C SER A 222 -1.73 8.31 4.09
N HIS A 223 -1.91 9.39 4.85
CA HIS A 223 -1.43 9.48 6.24
C HIS A 223 -2.23 8.58 7.18
N LEU A 224 -3.54 8.47 7.00
CA LEU A 224 -4.39 7.55 7.76
C LEU A 224 -3.97 6.09 7.56
N VAL A 225 -3.80 5.68 6.30
CA VAL A 225 -3.38 4.32 5.93
C VAL A 225 -2.02 3.99 6.53
N GLU A 226 -1.07 4.92 6.41
CA GLU A 226 0.25 4.76 7.00
C GLU A 226 0.17 4.61 8.52
N ALA A 227 -0.63 5.44 9.19
CA ALA A 227 -0.81 5.35 10.64
C ALA A 227 -1.45 4.01 11.08
N LEU A 228 -2.43 3.51 10.31
CA LEU A 228 -3.02 2.19 10.55
C LEU A 228 -1.98 1.07 10.38
N ARG A 229 -1.19 1.11 9.29
CA ARG A 229 -0.14 0.11 9.03
C ARG A 229 0.95 0.10 10.09
N ARG A 230 1.34 1.27 10.59
CA ARG A 230 2.28 1.40 11.73
C ARG A 230 1.79 0.75 13.01
N ASN A 231 0.49 0.58 13.15
CA ASN A 231 -0.13 -0.13 14.27
C ASN A 231 -0.45 -1.59 13.91
N GLU A 232 0.24 -2.14 12.90
CA GLU A 232 0.10 -3.53 12.43
C GLU A 232 -1.31 -3.89 11.95
N ILE A 233 -2.10 -2.87 11.57
CA ILE A 233 -3.44 -3.09 11.03
C ILE A 233 -3.33 -3.33 9.52
N ASN A 234 -3.81 -4.47 9.06
CA ASN A 234 -3.88 -4.78 7.64
C ASN A 234 -5.04 -3.99 6.98
N VAL A 235 -4.68 -3.07 6.09
CA VAL A 235 -5.61 -2.15 5.43
C VAL A 235 -5.71 -2.45 3.94
N PHE A 236 -6.93 -2.63 3.45
CA PHE A 236 -7.26 -2.57 2.03
C PHE A 236 -7.78 -1.16 1.70
N ILE A 237 -7.19 -0.54 0.68
CA ILE A 237 -7.57 0.78 0.21
C ILE A 237 -8.31 0.63 -1.10
N ASP A 238 -9.42 1.32 -1.23
CA ASP A 238 -10.08 1.46 -2.52
C ASP A 238 -9.20 2.21 -3.54
N ASN A 239 -8.72 1.47 -4.55
CA ASN A 239 -7.83 1.92 -5.61
C ASN A 239 -8.57 2.54 -6.81
N GLN A 240 -9.76 3.10 -6.60
CA GLN A 240 -10.70 3.73 -7.56
C GLN A 240 -10.17 4.65 -8.70
N GLU A 241 -8.87 4.95 -8.81
CA GLU A 241 -8.29 5.66 -9.98
C GLU A 241 -7.68 4.70 -11.01
N LEU A 242 -7.37 3.45 -10.62
CA LEU A 242 -6.90 2.42 -11.54
C LEU A 242 -8.12 1.79 -12.23
N ARG A 243 -8.46 2.31 -13.40
CA ARG A 243 -9.42 1.67 -14.33
C ARG A 243 -8.98 0.22 -14.57
N GLY A 244 -9.76 -0.76 -14.12
CA GLY A 244 -9.54 -2.16 -14.52
C GLY A 244 -9.93 -3.24 -13.51
N GLU A 245 -10.13 -2.92 -12.23
CA GLU A 245 -10.51 -3.95 -11.25
C GLU A 245 -12.00 -4.33 -11.38
N ASP A 246 -12.28 -5.64 -11.41
CA ASP A 246 -13.64 -6.17 -11.41
C ASP A 246 -14.32 -5.78 -10.08
N ILE A 247 -15.48 -5.14 -10.19
CA ILE A 247 -16.30 -4.75 -9.03
C ILE A 247 -16.58 -5.92 -8.09
N SER A 248 -16.62 -7.15 -8.61
CA SER A 248 -16.80 -8.37 -7.84
C SER A 248 -15.67 -8.59 -6.83
N ILE A 249 -14.44 -8.21 -7.19
CA ILE A 249 -13.27 -8.31 -6.31
C ILE A 249 -13.39 -7.31 -5.16
N LEU A 250 -13.74 -6.05 -5.45
CA LEU A 250 -13.92 -5.01 -4.43
C LEU A 250 -15.02 -5.37 -3.42
N LEU A 251 -16.16 -5.90 -3.89
CA LEU A 251 -17.25 -6.32 -3.00
C LEU A 251 -16.84 -7.49 -2.10
N LYS A 252 -16.04 -8.43 -2.61
CA LYS A 252 -15.50 -9.53 -1.81
C LYS A 252 -14.52 -9.04 -0.75
N ARG A 253 -13.69 -8.06 -1.06
CA ARG A 253 -12.77 -7.43 -0.08
C ARG A 253 -13.52 -6.77 1.07
N ILE A 254 -14.71 -6.20 0.82
CA ILE A 254 -15.58 -5.68 1.87
C ILE A 254 -16.11 -6.81 2.77
N GLU A 255 -16.55 -7.92 2.18
CA GLU A 255 -17.05 -9.10 2.92
C GLU A 255 -15.95 -9.74 3.78
N ASP A 256 -14.73 -9.80 3.26
CA ASP A 256 -13.59 -10.40 3.94
C ASP A 256 -13.03 -9.49 5.05
N SER A 257 -13.47 -8.23 5.12
CA SER A 257 -12.99 -7.23 6.09
C SER A 257 -13.72 -7.29 7.43
N ARG A 258 -13.04 -6.90 8.52
CA ARG A 258 -13.65 -6.84 9.87
C ARG A 258 -14.27 -5.48 10.17
N ILE A 259 -13.64 -4.41 9.66
CA ILE A 259 -14.08 -3.03 9.81
C ILE A 259 -14.09 -2.35 8.45
N ALA A 260 -15.11 -1.55 8.17
CA ALA A 260 -15.11 -0.59 7.07
C ALA A 260 -15.02 0.84 7.61
N LEU A 261 -13.98 1.57 7.20
CA LEU A 261 -13.85 3.01 7.40
C LEU A 261 -14.48 3.72 6.20
N VAL A 262 -15.58 4.42 6.42
CA VAL A 262 -16.29 5.17 5.37
C VAL A 262 -15.98 6.65 5.53
N VAL A 263 -15.08 7.16 4.70
CA VAL A 263 -14.64 8.57 4.74
C VAL A 263 -15.55 9.40 3.85
N PHE A 264 -16.60 9.96 4.45
CA PHE A 264 -17.46 10.94 3.79
C PHE A 264 -16.70 12.25 3.60
N SER A 265 -16.62 12.67 2.34
CA SER A 265 -16.09 13.96 1.90
C SER A 265 -17.06 14.58 0.91
N THR A 266 -16.88 15.86 0.57
CA THR A 266 -17.78 16.59 -0.33
C THR A 266 -18.06 15.84 -1.64
N ARG A 267 -17.02 15.23 -2.24
CA ARG A 267 -17.08 14.58 -3.56
C ARG A 267 -17.41 13.10 -3.52
N TYR A 268 -17.74 12.56 -2.35
CA TYR A 268 -18.00 11.13 -2.16
C TYR A 268 -19.11 10.59 -3.09
N THR A 269 -20.21 11.33 -3.19
CA THR A 269 -21.41 10.95 -3.95
C THR A 269 -21.26 11.09 -5.46
N GLU A 270 -20.18 11.68 -5.96
CA GLU A 270 -19.85 11.68 -7.39
C GLU A 270 -19.51 10.27 -7.90
N SER A 271 -19.00 9.40 -7.02
CA SER A 271 -18.57 8.05 -7.38
C SER A 271 -19.68 7.03 -7.21
N ARG A 272 -20.13 6.44 -8.32
CA ARG A 272 -21.09 5.31 -8.28
C ARG A 272 -20.51 4.08 -7.58
N TRP A 273 -19.19 3.96 -7.53
CA TRP A 273 -18.49 2.86 -6.88
C TRP A 273 -18.57 3.03 -5.37
N CYS A 274 -18.25 4.22 -4.85
CA CYS A 274 -18.47 4.55 -3.43
C CYS A 274 -19.92 4.31 -3.01
N LEU A 275 -20.90 4.69 -3.83
CA LEU A 275 -22.32 4.45 -3.53
C LEU A 275 -22.69 2.95 -3.49
N ARG A 276 -22.12 2.15 -4.40
CA ARG A 276 -22.31 0.68 -4.42
C ARG A 276 -21.61 0.02 -3.24
N GLU A 277 -20.40 0.45 -2.91
CA GLU A 277 -19.62 -0.01 -1.76
C GLU A 277 -20.35 0.32 -0.46
N ALA A 278 -20.87 1.53 -0.30
CA ALA A 278 -21.70 1.90 0.84
C ALA A 278 -22.92 1.00 0.99
N ALA A 279 -23.62 0.69 -0.11
CA ALA A 279 -24.74 -0.26 -0.08
C ALA A 279 -24.31 -1.66 0.35
N LYS A 280 -23.14 -2.14 -0.09
CA LYS A 280 -22.61 -3.44 0.33
C LYS A 280 -22.19 -3.44 1.81
N ILE A 281 -21.54 -2.36 2.26
CA ILE A 281 -21.16 -2.18 3.67
C ILE A 281 -22.40 -2.19 4.56
N LYS A 282 -23.49 -1.50 4.15
CA LYS A 282 -24.78 -1.58 4.86
C LYS A 282 -25.23 -3.03 5.03
N ASP A 283 -25.25 -3.80 3.95
CA ASP A 283 -25.69 -5.21 3.98
C ASP A 283 -24.84 -6.05 4.95
N CYS A 284 -23.51 -5.94 4.89
CA CYS A 284 -22.60 -6.69 5.76
C CYS A 284 -22.73 -6.28 7.24
N VAL A 285 -22.98 -5.00 7.52
CA VAL A 285 -23.22 -4.51 8.87
C VAL A 285 -24.55 -5.01 9.43
N GLU A 286 -25.60 -5.08 8.62
CA GLU A 286 -26.91 -5.65 9.00
C GLU A 286 -26.81 -7.16 9.25
N GLN A 287 -25.96 -7.86 8.52
CA GLN A 287 -25.65 -9.29 8.72
C GLN A 287 -24.76 -9.55 9.95
N GLY A 288 -24.18 -8.50 10.55
CA GLY A 288 -23.29 -8.60 11.69
C GLY A 288 -21.87 -9.09 11.38
N THR A 289 -21.51 -9.22 10.10
CA THR A 289 -20.18 -9.69 9.67
C THR A 289 -19.13 -8.58 9.62
N LEU A 290 -19.57 -7.32 9.54
CA LEU A 290 -18.71 -6.14 9.38
C LEU A 290 -19.09 -5.06 10.39
N LYS A 291 -18.10 -4.44 11.04
CA LYS A 291 -18.30 -3.18 11.77
C LYS A 291 -18.05 -2.01 10.84
N VAL A 292 -18.76 -0.90 11.02
CA VAL A 292 -18.54 0.32 10.22
C VAL A 292 -18.20 1.49 11.14
N LEU A 293 -17.20 2.28 10.74
CA LEU A 293 -16.83 3.53 11.40
C LEU A 293 -16.91 4.67 10.37
N PRO A 294 -17.99 5.47 10.37
CA PRO A 294 -18.10 6.64 9.51
C PRO A 294 -17.17 7.76 9.97
N ILE A 295 -16.42 8.31 9.02
CA ILE A 295 -15.52 9.46 9.20
C ILE A 295 -16.08 10.63 8.39
N PHE A 296 -16.36 11.74 9.06
CA PHE A 296 -16.89 12.95 8.42
C PHE A 296 -15.77 13.95 8.23
N TYR A 297 -15.21 13.98 7.01
CA TYR A 297 -14.08 14.83 6.67
C TYR A 297 -14.55 16.05 5.88
N LYS A 298 -14.56 17.22 6.54
CA LYS A 298 -15.02 18.50 5.99
C LYS A 298 -16.45 18.46 5.44
N VAL A 299 -17.28 17.60 6.02
CA VAL A 299 -18.71 17.48 5.76
C VAL A 299 -19.44 17.29 7.08
N THR A 300 -20.68 17.80 7.18
CA THR A 300 -21.49 17.60 8.37
C THR A 300 -22.28 16.30 8.29
N THR A 301 -22.56 15.69 9.44
CA THR A 301 -23.40 14.48 9.53
C THR A 301 -24.79 14.70 8.94
N SER A 302 -25.36 15.90 9.12
CA SER A 302 -26.65 16.29 8.56
C SER A 302 -26.64 16.33 7.03
N ASN A 303 -25.55 16.83 6.44
CA ASN A 303 -25.42 16.91 4.98
C ASN A 303 -25.36 15.50 4.37
N VAL A 304 -24.66 14.57 5.01
CA VAL A 304 -24.60 13.16 4.56
C VAL A 304 -25.95 12.47 4.76
N LYS A 305 -26.51 12.53 5.98
CA LYS A 305 -27.74 11.81 6.35
C LYS A 305 -28.96 12.27 5.57
N GLN A 306 -29.06 13.58 5.29
CA GLN A 306 -30.22 14.18 4.62
C GLN A 306 -29.94 14.54 3.15
N LEU A 307 -28.74 14.23 2.64
CA LEU A 307 -28.31 14.57 1.28
C LEU A 307 -28.50 16.06 0.97
N LYS A 308 -27.91 16.91 1.81
CA LYS A 308 -27.98 18.38 1.74
C LYS A 308 -26.62 19.01 1.44
N GLY A 309 -26.65 20.27 1.01
CA GLY A 309 -25.44 21.03 0.63
C GLY A 309 -24.72 20.37 -0.56
N GLU A 310 -23.45 20.74 -0.76
CA GLU A 310 -22.64 20.25 -1.88
C GLU A 310 -22.61 18.71 -1.99
N PHE A 311 -22.57 18.00 -0.86
CA PHE A 311 -22.63 16.54 -0.81
C PHE A 311 -23.92 15.99 -1.46
N GLY A 312 -25.06 16.61 -1.14
CA GLY A 312 -26.35 16.29 -1.74
C GLY A 312 -26.47 16.71 -3.19
N ASP A 313 -25.85 17.83 -3.56
CA ASP A 313 -25.86 18.35 -4.92
C ASP A 313 -25.17 17.37 -5.89
N HIS A 314 -23.99 16.87 -5.52
CA HIS A 314 -23.30 15.82 -6.26
C HIS A 314 -24.09 14.51 -6.36
N PHE A 315 -24.88 14.18 -5.32
CA PHE A 315 -25.76 13.00 -5.36
C PHE A 315 -26.92 13.18 -6.33
N ARG A 316 -27.51 14.38 -6.44
CA ARG A 316 -28.64 14.65 -7.35
C ARG A 316 -28.27 14.43 -8.81
N ASP A 317 -27.03 14.71 -9.20
CA ASP A 317 -26.55 14.37 -10.54
C ASP A 317 -26.58 12.86 -10.81
N ARG A 318 -26.24 12.03 -9.81
CA ARG A 318 -26.32 10.56 -9.95
C ARG A 318 -27.75 10.07 -9.91
N GLU A 319 -28.60 10.65 -9.08
CA GLU A 319 -30.02 10.35 -9.05
C GLU A 319 -30.67 10.63 -10.42
N TRP A 320 -30.33 11.75 -11.07
CA TRP A 320 -30.81 12.06 -12.41
C TRP A 320 -30.37 11.04 -13.47
N GLU A 321 -29.10 10.62 -13.39
CA GLU A 321 -28.56 9.60 -14.29
C GLU A 321 -29.28 8.26 -14.15
N TYR A 322 -29.59 7.85 -12.92
CA TYR A 322 -30.26 6.59 -12.60
C TYR A 322 -31.77 6.74 -12.35
N ARG A 323 -32.40 7.80 -12.88
CA ARG A 323 -33.83 8.12 -12.63
C ARG A 323 -34.83 7.02 -13.00
N PHE A 324 -34.44 6.09 -13.89
CA PHE A 324 -35.25 4.94 -14.28
C PHE A 324 -35.00 3.68 -13.42
N ASP A 325 -33.95 3.68 -12.59
CA ASP A 325 -33.59 2.60 -11.68
C ASP A 325 -33.78 3.08 -10.22
N LYS A 326 -35.03 3.40 -9.89
CA LYS A 326 -35.42 3.90 -8.56
C LYS A 326 -34.97 2.97 -7.42
N PRO A 327 -35.14 1.63 -7.50
CA PRO A 327 -34.72 0.74 -6.41
C PRO A 327 -33.24 0.87 -6.08
N LYS A 328 -32.37 1.05 -7.08
CA LYS A 328 -30.94 1.22 -6.89
C LYS A 328 -30.59 2.55 -6.23
N VAL A 329 -31.21 3.65 -6.66
CA VAL A 329 -31.01 4.97 -6.04
C VAL A 329 -31.48 4.96 -4.60
N GLU A 330 -32.62 4.35 -4.31
CA GLU A 330 -33.15 4.27 -2.93
C GLU A 330 -32.22 3.45 -2.03
N ARG A 331 -31.69 2.34 -2.53
CA ARG A 331 -30.68 1.55 -1.80
C ARG A 331 -29.45 2.38 -1.41
N TRP A 332 -29.00 3.29 -2.29
CA TRP A 332 -27.90 4.20 -1.98
C TRP A 332 -28.27 5.22 -0.90
N LYS A 333 -29.47 5.82 -0.99
CA LYS A 333 -29.96 6.77 0.03
C LYS A 333 -30.04 6.11 1.40
N GLU A 334 -30.64 4.92 1.46
CA GLU A 334 -30.73 4.14 2.69
C GLU A 334 -29.36 3.81 3.27
N ALA A 335 -28.39 3.41 2.43
CA ALA A 335 -27.05 3.09 2.87
C ALA A 335 -26.33 4.30 3.47
N LEU A 336 -26.39 5.46 2.79
CA LEU A 336 -25.80 6.70 3.28
C LEU A 336 -26.45 7.16 4.61
N ALA A 337 -27.78 7.10 4.69
CA ALA A 337 -28.51 7.44 5.91
C ALA A 337 -28.22 6.48 7.06
N PHE A 338 -28.11 5.17 6.78
CA PHE A 338 -27.80 4.13 7.76
C PHE A 338 -26.38 4.28 8.31
N ILE A 339 -25.39 4.37 7.42
CA ILE A 339 -23.97 4.45 7.80
C ILE A 339 -23.72 5.75 8.56
N SER A 340 -24.21 6.89 8.07
CA SER A 340 -24.06 8.18 8.76
C SER A 340 -24.82 8.26 10.11
N GLY A 341 -25.77 7.35 10.34
CA GLY A 341 -26.46 7.19 11.62
C GLY A 341 -25.68 6.38 12.66
N LYS A 342 -24.56 5.74 12.30
CA LYS A 342 -23.69 5.02 13.23
C LYS A 342 -22.79 6.00 13.99
N LEU A 343 -22.27 5.55 15.13
CA LEU A 343 -21.27 6.31 15.90
C LEU A 343 -20.03 6.51 15.02
N GLY A 344 -19.63 7.76 14.81
CA GLY A 344 -18.56 8.14 13.91
C GLY A 344 -17.65 9.22 14.48
N LEU A 345 -16.64 9.59 13.69
CA LEU A 345 -15.69 10.65 14.03
C LEU A 345 -15.83 11.80 13.04
N THR A 346 -15.88 13.03 13.54
CA THR A 346 -15.97 14.24 12.72
C THR A 346 -14.69 15.03 12.84
N PHE A 347 -14.13 15.43 11.70
CA PHE A 347 -12.93 16.25 11.66
C PHE A 347 -13.26 17.68 12.10
N ASP A 348 -12.58 18.21 13.12
CA ASP A 348 -12.62 19.63 13.47
C ASP A 348 -11.54 20.36 12.68
N GLU A 349 -11.93 21.26 11.78
CA GLU A 349 -11.01 22.03 10.95
C GLU A 349 -10.07 22.94 11.74
N ARG A 350 -10.35 23.15 13.04
CA ARG A 350 -9.46 23.88 13.97
C ARG A 350 -8.35 23.01 14.55
N SER A 351 -8.43 21.69 14.40
CA SER A 351 -7.44 20.73 14.89
C SER A 351 -6.50 20.24 13.78
N PRO A 352 -5.25 19.88 14.10
CA PRO A 352 -4.35 19.20 13.17
C PRO A 352 -4.95 17.89 12.65
N GLU A 353 -4.76 17.60 11.36
CA GLU A 353 -5.18 16.31 10.78
C GLU A 353 -4.49 15.11 11.44
N SER A 354 -3.26 15.28 11.95
CA SER A 354 -2.51 14.25 12.67
C SER A 354 -3.27 13.73 13.90
N ASP A 355 -3.80 14.65 14.71
CA ASP A 355 -4.48 14.30 15.96
C ASP A 355 -5.79 13.56 15.65
N PHE A 356 -6.46 13.96 14.57
CA PHE A 356 -7.64 13.28 14.08
C PHE A 356 -7.31 11.86 13.56
N ILE A 357 -6.19 11.69 12.85
CA ILE A 357 -5.73 10.38 12.39
C ILE A 357 -5.42 9.47 13.59
N GLU A 358 -4.69 9.96 14.60
CA GLU A 358 -4.39 9.21 15.82
C GLU A 358 -5.68 8.78 16.54
N LEU A 359 -6.68 9.66 16.60
CA LEU A 359 -8.00 9.34 17.14
C LEU A 359 -8.69 8.22 16.35
N ILE A 360 -8.64 8.26 15.02
CA ILE A 360 -9.21 7.21 14.17
C ILE A 360 -8.51 5.87 14.43
N VAL A 361 -7.17 5.84 14.42
CA VAL A 361 -6.40 4.62 14.68
C VAL A 361 -6.74 4.03 16.03
N LYS A 362 -6.80 4.87 17.08
CA LYS A 362 -7.19 4.45 18.42
C LYS A 362 -8.58 3.83 18.45
N GLU A 363 -9.54 4.40 17.73
CA GLU A 363 -10.90 3.87 17.68
C GLU A 363 -10.97 2.55 16.90
N VAL A 364 -10.23 2.44 15.80
CA VAL A 364 -10.10 1.18 15.04
C VAL A 364 -9.52 0.07 15.90
N LEU A 365 -8.45 0.34 16.66
CA LEU A 365 -7.84 -0.64 17.57
C LEU A 365 -8.84 -1.14 18.63
N LYS A 366 -9.63 -0.24 19.22
CA LYS A 366 -10.70 -0.62 20.17
C LYS A 366 -11.75 -1.51 19.50
N LEU A 367 -12.17 -1.15 18.28
CA LEU A 367 -13.14 -1.94 17.53
C LEU A 367 -12.59 -3.33 17.23
N LEU A 368 -11.34 -3.45 16.78
CA LEU A 368 -10.69 -4.75 16.53
C LEU A 368 -10.64 -5.60 17.80
N ALA A 369 -10.15 -5.02 18.91
CA ALA A 369 -10.11 -5.70 20.21
C ALA A 369 -11.50 -6.18 20.66
N SER A 370 -12.55 -5.38 20.43
CA SER A 370 -13.92 -5.77 20.78
C SER A 370 -14.44 -6.97 19.99
N ILE A 371 -14.02 -7.11 18.72
CA ILE A 371 -14.43 -8.24 17.87
C ILE A 371 -13.64 -9.49 18.28
N ASP A 372 -12.36 -9.34 18.63
CA ASP A 372 -11.50 -10.45 19.10
C ASP A 372 -11.93 -11.02 20.45
N CYS A 373 -12.59 -10.25 21.31
CA CYS A 373 -13.15 -10.76 22.57
C CYS A 373 -14.49 -11.50 22.43
N THR A 374 -15.17 -11.37 21.28
CA THR A 374 -16.49 -11.98 21.04
C THR A 374 -16.45 -13.29 20.26
N ASN A 375 -15.30 -13.65 19.70
CA ASN A 375 -15.04 -14.92 19.02
C ASN A 375 -14.13 -15.80 19.87
#